data_AF-A0A9P0JS35-F1
#
_entry.id   AF-A0A9P0JS35-F1
#
_cell.length_a   1.000
_cell.length_b   1.000
_cell.length_c   1.000
_cell.angle_alpha   90.00
_cell.angle_beta   90.00
_cell.angle_gamma   90.00
#
_symmetry.space_group_name_H-M   'P 1'
#
loop_
_entity.id
_entity.type
_entity.pdbx_description
1 polymer ?
#
loop_
_entity_poly.entity_id
_entity_poly.type
_entity_poly.pdbx_seq_one_letter_code
_entity_poly.pdbx_strand_id
1 'polypeptide(L)'
;MNIYDIPTVTPLNIQKGFKVTGIWPFNRQIFQDDEFLPSEVTDRPKPENINTAMEISPEPEFNRENQRTPQPSTSSACSLSLDKSVDLLSTGTHITPRELKPYPKAMPRKSKVGRKKTVSAILTDTPIKSALEEEERTRQRKKMWEQLKETYQVN
;
A
#
# COMPACT_ATOMS: atom_id res chain seq x y z
N MET A 1 -36.79 3.98 13.28
CA MET A 1 -35.85 4.20 12.17
C MET A 1 -35.91 2.97 11.26
N ASN A 2 -36.06 3.16 9.94
CA ASN A 2 -36.05 2.06 8.99
C ASN A 2 -34.63 1.45 8.92
N ILE A 3 -34.53 0.14 9.08
CA ILE A 3 -33.27 -0.62 9.02
C ILE A 3 -32.65 -0.62 7.61
N TYR A 4 -33.43 -0.24 6.58
CA TYR A 4 -32.96 -0.09 5.21
C TYR A 4 -32.18 1.20 4.97
N ASP A 5 -32.27 2.17 5.89
CA ASP A 5 -31.56 3.45 5.81
C ASP A 5 -30.27 3.40 6.63
N ILE A 6 -29.41 2.40 6.40
CA ILE A 6 -28.05 2.50 6.89
C ILE A 6 -27.42 3.69 6.15
N PRO A 7 -26.99 4.77 6.84
CA PRO A 7 -26.54 6.01 6.19
C PRO A 7 -25.13 5.87 5.60
N THR A 8 -24.82 4.73 4.99
CA THR A 8 -23.54 4.44 4.35
C THR A 8 -23.42 5.22 3.06
N VAL A 9 -24.44 5.20 2.20
CA VAL A 9 -24.49 5.91 0.92
C VAL A 9 -25.14 7.29 1.09
N THR A 10 -24.53 8.13 1.93
CA THR A 10 -24.92 9.54 2.04
C THR A 10 -24.00 10.40 1.17
N PRO A 11 -24.50 11.51 0.59
CA PRO A 11 -23.67 12.46 -0.15
C PRO A 11 -22.43 12.90 0.65
N LEU A 12 -22.60 13.09 1.97
CA LEU A 12 -21.52 13.45 2.88
C LEU A 12 -20.41 12.40 2.93
N ASN A 13 -20.75 11.10 2.95
CA ASN A 13 -19.75 10.04 2.98
C ASN A 13 -19.04 9.88 1.63
N ILE A 14 -19.77 10.05 0.53
CA ILE A 14 -19.22 9.99 -0.83
C ILE A 14 -18.26 11.16 -1.08
N GLN A 15 -18.67 12.38 -0.70
CA GLN A 15 -17.86 13.60 -0.87
C GLN A 15 -16.53 13.54 -0.11
N LYS A 16 -16.48 12.86 1.04
CA LYS A 16 -15.22 12.64 1.76
C LYS A 16 -14.18 11.90 0.91
N GLY A 17 -14.60 10.95 0.07
CA GLY A 17 -13.70 10.23 -0.84
C GLY A 17 -13.11 11.15 -1.91
N PHE A 18 -13.95 11.98 -2.55
CA PHE A 18 -13.50 12.95 -3.55
C PHE A 18 -12.64 14.08 -2.98
N LYS A 19 -12.84 14.41 -1.69
CA LYS A 19 -12.02 15.42 -1.01
C LYS A 19 -10.57 14.97 -0.87
N VAL A 20 -10.31 13.67 -0.68
CA VAL A 20 -8.95 13.12 -0.52
C VAL A 20 -8.13 13.29 -1.79
N THR A 21 -8.74 13.07 -2.96
CA THR A 21 -8.06 13.18 -4.25
C THR A 21 -8.11 14.59 -4.85
N GLY A 22 -8.77 15.53 -4.17
CA GLY A 22 -8.90 16.91 -4.65
C GLY A 22 -9.78 17.03 -5.89
N ILE A 23 -10.60 16.02 -6.19
CA ILE A 23 -11.57 16.06 -7.29
C ILE A 23 -12.75 16.94 -6.90
N TRP A 24 -13.23 16.82 -5.66
CA TRP A 24 -14.31 17.65 -5.14
C TRP A 24 -14.20 17.93 -3.62
N PRO A 25 -14.14 19.20 -3.20
CA PRO A 25 -13.92 20.39 -4.04
C PRO A 25 -12.60 20.28 -4.82
N PHE A 26 -12.55 20.90 -6.00
CA PHE A 26 -11.34 20.85 -6.82
C PHE A 26 -10.18 21.51 -6.08
N ASN A 27 -9.10 20.76 -5.85
CA ASN A 27 -7.86 21.25 -5.26
C ASN A 27 -6.66 20.66 -5.98
N ARG A 28 -6.00 21.48 -6.81
CA ARG A 28 -4.80 21.09 -7.57
C ARG A 28 -3.57 20.88 -6.68
N GLN A 29 -3.52 21.50 -5.51
CA GLN A 29 -2.37 21.50 -4.59
C GLN A 29 -2.50 20.42 -3.50
N ILE A 30 -3.28 19.36 -3.75
CA ILE A 30 -3.52 18.33 -2.73
C ILE A 30 -2.35 17.36 -2.56
N PHE A 31 -1.51 17.21 -3.58
CA PHE A 31 -0.30 16.41 -3.56
C PHE A 31 0.92 17.31 -3.38
N GLN A 32 1.83 16.93 -2.49
CA GLN A 32 3.13 17.60 -2.34
C GLN A 32 4.15 17.04 -3.35
N ASP A 33 5.19 17.82 -3.64
CA ASP A 33 6.25 17.42 -4.60
C ASP A 33 6.91 16.08 -4.21
N ASP A 34 7.06 15.83 -2.90
CA ASP A 34 7.61 14.58 -2.35
C ASP A 34 6.82 13.32 -2.77
N GLU A 35 5.51 13.46 -3.03
CA GLU A 35 4.65 12.36 -3.47
C GLU A 35 4.88 11.98 -4.93
N PHE A 36 5.54 12.85 -5.70
CA PHE A 36 5.92 12.62 -7.09
C PHE A 36 7.34 12.06 -7.24
N LEU A 37 8.18 12.07 -6.19
CA LEU A 37 9.56 11.54 -6.21
C LEU A 37 9.68 10.12 -6.81
N PRO A 38 8.76 9.17 -6.54
CA PRO A 38 8.85 7.84 -7.14
C PRO A 38 8.66 7.82 -8.67
N SER A 39 8.14 8.90 -9.28
CA SER A 39 7.93 9.03 -10.72
C SER A 39 9.13 9.61 -11.49
N GLU A 40 10.13 10.14 -10.79
CA GLU A 40 11.32 10.77 -11.39
C GLU A 40 12.28 9.77 -12.08
N VAL A 41 11.94 8.47 -12.11
CA VAL A 41 12.75 7.41 -12.73
C VAL A 41 12.80 7.54 -14.27
N THR A 42 12.05 8.47 -14.87
CA THR A 42 11.98 8.69 -16.31
C THR A 42 13.09 9.58 -16.87
N ASP A 43 13.79 10.36 -16.03
CA ASP A 43 14.91 11.22 -16.46
C ASP A 43 16.24 10.46 -16.50
N ARG A 44 16.22 9.27 -17.12
CA ARG A 44 17.47 8.60 -17.47
C ARG A 44 17.97 9.27 -18.75
N PRO A 45 19.23 9.76 -18.80
CA PRO A 45 19.79 10.22 -20.05
C PRO A 45 19.66 9.08 -21.08
N LYS A 46 19.27 9.45 -22.30
CA LYS A 46 19.25 8.51 -23.43
C LYS A 46 20.61 7.81 -23.45
N PRO A 47 20.66 6.47 -23.43
CA PRO A 47 21.95 5.79 -23.51
C PRO A 47 22.62 6.23 -24.81
N GLU A 48 23.72 6.98 -24.68
CA GLU A 48 24.61 7.29 -25.78
C GLU A 48 25.07 5.95 -26.36
N ASN A 49 24.69 5.66 -27.60
CA ASN A 49 25.21 4.50 -28.31
C ASN A 49 26.69 4.77 -28.58
N ILE A 50 27.56 4.34 -27.67
CA ILE A 50 29.00 4.28 -27.91
C ILE A 50 29.24 3.12 -28.89
N ASN A 51 28.98 3.35 -30.17
CA ASN A 51 29.46 2.54 -31.29
C ASN A 51 29.65 3.48 -32.49
N THR A 52 30.69 4.31 -32.43
CA THR A 52 31.25 4.94 -33.62
C THR A 52 31.99 3.88 -34.42
N ALA A 53 31.34 3.32 -35.44
CA ALA A 53 31.89 3.08 -36.78
C ALA A 53 30.94 2.20 -37.61
N MET A 54 30.08 2.83 -38.42
CA MET A 54 29.84 2.55 -39.86
C MET A 54 28.48 3.13 -40.31
N GLU A 55 28.54 4.16 -41.16
CA GLU A 55 27.73 4.42 -42.38
C GLU A 55 26.62 3.38 -42.71
N ILE A 56 25.36 3.66 -43.09
CA ILE A 56 24.69 4.68 -43.94
C ILE A 56 23.16 4.66 -43.64
N SER A 57 22.50 5.81 -43.86
CA SER A 57 21.04 6.13 -43.95
C SER A 57 20.19 5.14 -44.79
N PRO A 58 18.83 5.11 -44.80
CA PRO A 58 17.84 6.01 -44.17
C PRO A 58 16.77 5.32 -43.30
N GLU A 59 16.08 6.18 -42.56
CA GLU A 59 14.87 5.98 -41.75
C GLU A 59 13.75 5.20 -42.49
N PRO A 60 12.96 4.39 -41.77
CA PRO A 60 11.52 4.48 -42.00
C PRO A 60 10.68 4.48 -40.71
N GLU A 61 9.89 5.54 -40.61
CA GLU A 61 8.46 5.58 -40.27
C GLU A 61 7.87 4.48 -39.37
N PHE A 62 7.42 4.95 -38.21
CA PHE A 62 6.18 4.60 -37.50
C PHE A 62 5.25 3.62 -38.23
N ASN A 63 5.08 2.41 -37.70
CA ASN A 63 3.81 1.68 -37.79
C ASN A 63 3.62 0.70 -36.63
N ARG A 64 2.35 0.61 -36.22
CA ARG A 64 1.84 -0.09 -35.05
C ARG A 64 1.93 -1.62 -35.19
N GLU A 65 1.87 -2.24 -34.01
CA GLU A 65 1.10 -3.44 -33.69
C GLU A 65 1.86 -4.76 -33.39
N ASN A 66 1.46 -5.32 -32.24
CA ASN A 66 1.51 -6.71 -31.78
C ASN A 66 2.78 -7.28 -31.10
N GLN A 67 2.62 -7.43 -29.78
CA GLN A 67 2.93 -8.59 -28.94
C GLN A 67 4.35 -9.15 -28.97
N ARG A 68 5.09 -8.97 -27.86
CA ARG A 68 5.81 -10.06 -27.17
C ARG A 68 6.11 -9.68 -25.73
N THR A 69 5.87 -10.65 -24.86
CA THR A 69 5.90 -10.64 -23.40
C THR A 69 7.30 -10.35 -22.81
N PRO A 70 7.40 -9.83 -21.57
CA PRO A 70 8.68 -9.76 -20.88
C PRO A 70 9.08 -11.17 -20.37
N GLN A 71 10.17 -11.71 -20.89
CA GLN A 71 10.79 -12.92 -20.35
C GLN A 71 11.75 -12.53 -19.21
N PRO A 72 11.59 -13.05 -17.97
CA PRO A 72 12.57 -12.85 -16.92
C PRO A 72 13.76 -13.82 -17.07
N SER A 73 14.97 -13.27 -17.16
CA SER A 73 16.23 -14.06 -17.08
C SER A 73 16.42 -14.58 -15.65
N THR A 74 16.04 -15.83 -15.41
CA THR A 74 16.45 -16.59 -14.23
C THR A 74 17.53 -17.58 -14.62
N SER A 75 18.59 -17.61 -13.80
CA SER A 75 19.65 -18.62 -13.67
C SER A 75 20.64 -18.83 -14.82
N SER A 76 21.91 -18.55 -14.55
CA SER A 76 23.03 -19.26 -15.17
C SER A 76 24.08 -19.54 -14.09
N ALA A 77 24.20 -20.84 -13.81
CA ALA A 77 25.17 -21.63 -13.06
C ALA A 77 26.40 -20.99 -12.39
N CYS A 78 26.64 -21.47 -11.16
CA CYS A 78 27.90 -21.38 -10.43
C CYS A 78 29.03 -22.13 -11.15
N SER A 79 30.19 -21.50 -11.26
CA SER A 79 31.48 -22.18 -11.40
C SER A 79 32.49 -21.45 -10.51
N LEU A 80 32.62 -21.84 -9.24
CA LEU A 80 33.71 -21.39 -8.38
C LEU A 80 34.68 -22.55 -8.21
N SER A 81 35.81 -22.46 -8.90
CA SER A 81 36.99 -23.26 -8.61
C SER A 81 37.52 -22.83 -7.25
N LEU A 82 37.59 -23.79 -6.34
CA LEU A 82 38.17 -23.65 -5.01
C LEU A 82 39.69 -23.77 -5.14
N ASP A 83 40.45 -22.73 -4.78
CA ASP A 83 41.80 -22.97 -4.28
C ASP A 83 42.24 -21.91 -3.27
N LYS A 84 43.00 -22.40 -2.29
CA LYS A 84 43.22 -21.81 -0.96
C LYS A 84 44.60 -21.16 -0.88
N SER A 85 44.69 -19.90 -0.47
CA SER A 85 45.82 -19.42 0.33
C SER A 85 45.41 -18.18 1.13
N VAL A 86 45.92 -18.13 2.36
CA VAL A 86 45.69 -17.10 3.36
C VAL A 86 46.69 -15.97 3.14
N ASP A 87 46.23 -14.72 3.19
CA ASP A 87 47.05 -13.62 3.69
C ASP A 87 46.20 -12.42 4.11
N LEU A 88 46.65 -11.79 5.19
CA LEU A 88 45.96 -10.78 5.97
C LEU A 88 46.16 -9.38 5.37
N LEU A 89 45.06 -8.62 5.43
CA LEU A 89 44.94 -7.15 5.53
C LEU A 89 44.89 -6.31 4.23
N SER A 90 43.68 -5.77 4.06
CA SER A 90 43.33 -4.45 3.50
C SER A 90 42.81 -4.38 2.06
N THR A 91 41.67 -3.68 1.96
CA THR A 91 40.94 -3.16 0.79
C THR A 91 40.23 -4.18 -0.13
N GLY A 92 39.13 -4.74 0.36
CA GLY A 92 38.13 -5.41 -0.49
C GLY A 92 36.81 -5.54 0.26
N THR A 93 35.75 -4.94 -0.28
CA THR A 93 34.42 -4.73 0.29
C THR A 93 33.59 -6.02 0.45
N HIS A 94 34.12 -7.04 1.13
CA HIS A 94 33.42 -8.31 1.36
C HIS A 94 32.85 -8.35 2.77
N ILE A 95 31.69 -7.70 2.95
CA ILE A 95 30.87 -7.87 4.17
C ILE A 95 30.22 -9.25 4.11
N THR A 96 30.42 -10.06 5.14
CA THR A 96 29.80 -11.39 5.19
C THR A 96 28.32 -11.28 5.60
N PRO A 97 27.42 -12.16 5.13
CA PRO A 97 26.01 -12.16 5.57
C PRO A 97 25.85 -12.33 7.09
N ARG A 98 26.86 -12.92 7.76
CA ARG A 98 26.91 -13.07 9.21
C ARG A 98 27.21 -11.76 9.93
N GLU A 99 28.01 -10.88 9.33
CA GLU A 99 28.25 -9.50 9.81
C GLU A 99 27.01 -8.61 9.59
N LEU A 100 26.18 -8.90 8.57
CA LEU A 100 24.86 -8.28 8.37
C LEU A 100 23.75 -8.99 9.16
N LYS A 101 24.03 -9.38 10.41
CA LYS A 101 23.06 -10.09 11.24
C LYS A 101 21.72 -9.33 11.21
N PRO A 102 20.62 -9.98 10.77
CA PRO A 102 19.34 -9.30 10.72
C PRO A 102 18.99 -8.81 12.12
N TYR A 103 18.53 -7.56 12.20
CA TYR A 103 18.09 -6.94 13.45
C TYR A 103 17.18 -7.89 14.23
N PRO A 104 17.21 -7.86 15.58
CA PRO A 104 16.32 -8.68 16.39
C PRO A 104 14.89 -8.54 15.90
N LYS A 105 14.21 -9.68 15.73
CA LYS A 105 12.82 -9.74 15.25
C LYS A 105 11.98 -8.78 16.09
N ALA A 106 11.25 -7.91 15.40
CA ALA A 106 10.35 -6.96 16.05
C ALA A 106 9.43 -7.70 17.04
N MET A 107 9.16 -7.06 18.19
CA MET A 107 8.22 -7.59 19.17
C MET A 107 6.85 -7.88 18.52
N PRO A 108 6.06 -8.80 19.09
CA PRO A 108 4.70 -9.04 18.63
C PRO A 108 3.93 -7.73 18.49
N ARG A 109 3.37 -7.51 17.29
CA ARG A 109 2.55 -6.32 17.04
C ARG A 109 1.34 -6.35 17.97
N LYS A 110 1.07 -5.25 18.66
CA LYS A 110 -0.20 -5.05 19.38
C LYS A 110 -1.32 -5.15 18.34
N SER A 111 -2.19 -6.15 18.45
CA SER A 111 -3.38 -6.18 17.61
C SER A 111 -4.29 -5.05 18.08
N LYS A 112 -4.54 -4.08 17.19
CA LYS A 112 -5.73 -3.25 17.37
C LYS A 112 -6.91 -4.19 17.23
N VAL A 113 -7.85 -4.14 18.16
CA VAL A 113 -9.10 -4.91 18.12
C VAL A 113 -9.68 -4.78 16.72
N GLY A 114 -9.64 -5.88 15.96
CA GLY A 114 -10.18 -5.90 14.61
C GLY A 114 -11.68 -5.62 14.65
N ARG A 115 -12.19 -4.97 13.60
CA ARG A 115 -13.64 -4.83 13.42
C ARG A 115 -14.27 -6.22 13.48
N LYS A 116 -15.36 -6.37 14.26
CA LYS A 116 -16.12 -7.62 14.32
C LYS A 116 -16.52 -8.02 12.90
N LYS A 117 -16.20 -9.26 12.51
CA LYS A 117 -16.60 -9.81 11.21
C LYS A 117 -18.12 -9.93 11.20
N THR A 118 -18.76 -9.26 10.25
CA THR A 118 -20.19 -9.44 9.97
C THR A 118 -20.34 -10.56 8.95
N VAL A 119 -21.25 -11.50 9.21
CA VAL A 119 -21.60 -12.56 8.26
C VAL A 119 -22.50 -11.98 7.18
N SER A 120 -22.36 -12.42 5.92
CA SER A 120 -23.29 -12.04 4.85
C SER A 120 -24.70 -12.54 5.20
N ALA A 121 -25.66 -11.62 5.27
CA ALA A 121 -26.98 -11.86 5.81
C ALA A 121 -28.05 -11.56 4.75
N ILE A 122 -29.04 -12.44 4.63
CA ILE A 122 -30.26 -12.16 3.87
C ILE A 122 -31.12 -11.22 4.74
N LEU A 123 -31.39 -10.03 4.21
CA LEU A 123 -31.93 -8.89 4.97
C LEU A 123 -33.37 -9.09 5.49
N THR A 124 -34.03 -10.19 5.12
CA THR A 124 -35.39 -10.55 5.55
C THR A 124 -35.42 -11.47 6.78
N ASP A 125 -34.27 -11.95 7.25
CA ASP A 125 -34.22 -12.90 8.35
C ASP A 125 -34.35 -12.17 9.71
N THR A 126 -35.42 -12.52 10.43
CA THR A 126 -35.75 -12.06 11.79
C THR A 126 -34.59 -12.15 12.80
N PRO A 127 -33.72 -13.20 12.81
CA PRO A 127 -32.61 -13.26 13.76
C PRO A 127 -31.55 -12.17 13.55
N ILE A 128 -31.26 -11.80 12.30
CA ILE A 128 -30.27 -10.76 11.98
C ILE A 128 -30.79 -9.38 12.39
N LYS A 129 -32.08 -9.11 12.12
CA LYS A 129 -32.76 -7.88 12.53
C LYS A 129 -32.70 -7.68 14.05
N SER A 130 -33.04 -8.72 14.81
CA SER A 130 -33.04 -8.69 16.29
C SER A 130 -31.64 -8.43 16.86
N ALA A 131 -30.61 -9.08 16.31
CA ALA A 131 -29.23 -8.90 16.75
C ALA A 131 -28.72 -7.46 16.53
N LEU A 132 -29.07 -6.84 15.39
CA LEU A 132 -28.69 -5.45 15.09
C LEU A 132 -29.36 -4.45 16.03
N GLU A 133 -30.66 -4.62 16.29
CA GLU A 133 -31.41 -3.74 17.20
C GLU A 133 -30.92 -3.86 18.65
N GLU A 134 -30.57 -5.05 19.11
CA GLU A 134 -29.93 -5.22 20.41
C GLU A 134 -28.56 -4.55 20.48
N GLU A 135 -27.73 -4.68 19.44
CA GLU A 135 -26.43 -4.00 19.39
C GLU A 135 -26.60 -2.47 19.48
N GLU A 136 -27.57 -1.89 18.78
CA GLU A 136 -27.87 -0.46 18.87
C GLU A 136 -28.31 -0.03 20.27
N ARG A 137 -29.22 -0.78 20.91
CA ARG A 137 -29.66 -0.50 22.29
C ARG A 137 -28.50 -0.53 23.27
N THR A 138 -27.56 -1.47 23.12
CA THR A 138 -26.38 -1.51 23.99
C THR A 138 -25.44 -0.32 23.76
N ARG A 139 -25.26 0.14 22.52
CA ARG A 139 -24.47 1.34 22.21
C ARG A 139 -25.11 2.59 22.79
N GLN A 140 -26.43 2.75 22.67
CA GLN A 140 -27.16 3.87 23.26
C GLN A 140 -27.05 3.88 24.79
N ARG A 141 -27.22 2.73 25.43
CA ARG A 141 -27.07 2.59 26.89
C ARG A 141 -25.68 2.98 27.38
N LYS A 142 -24.63 2.57 26.66
CA LYS A 142 -23.24 2.96 26.98
C LYS A 142 -23.02 4.46 26.86
N LYS A 143 -23.52 5.09 25.80
CA LYS A 143 -23.46 6.56 25.64
C LYS A 143 -24.17 7.29 26.77
N MET A 144 -25.39 6.86 27.12
CA MET A 144 -26.12 7.42 28.27
C MET A 144 -25.34 7.29 29.57
N TRP A 145 -24.71 6.14 29.80
CA TRP A 145 -23.92 5.89 30.99
C TRP A 145 -22.65 6.75 31.05
N GLU A 146 -21.97 6.96 29.92
CA GLU A 146 -20.83 7.87 29.81
C GLU A 146 -21.24 9.32 30.10
N GLN A 147 -22.36 9.78 29.53
CA GLN A 147 -22.91 11.11 29.82
C GLN A 147 -23.26 11.26 31.31
N LEU A 148 -23.87 10.25 31.93
CA LEU A 148 -24.19 10.27 33.35
C LEU A 148 -22.93 10.33 34.21
N LYS A 149 -21.87 9.61 33.84
CA LYS A 149 -20.58 9.70 34.55
C LYS A 149 -19.98 11.09 34.46
N GLU A 150 -20.05 11.73 33.30
CA GLU A 150 -19.56 13.10 33.11
C GLU A 150 -20.35 14.11 33.95
N THR A 151 -21.69 13.97 34.04
CA THR A 151 -22.50 14.89 34.85
C THR A 151 -22.26 14.73 36.36
N TYR A 152 -22.00 13.52 36.85
CA TYR A 152 -21.71 13.27 38.27
C TYR A 152 -20.28 13.64 38.69
N GLN A 153 -19.34 13.78 37.76
CA GLN A 153 -17.97 14.24 38.06
C GLN A 153 -17.82 15.77 38.16
N VAL A 154 -18.85 16.53 37.77
CA VAL A 154 -18.82 18.01 37.72
C VAL A 154 -19.50 18.66 38.93
N ASN A 155 -20.01 17.87 39.89
CA ASN A 155 -20.54 18.33 41.18
C ASN A 155 -19.71 17.82 42.35
#